data_AF-A0AB34IWB3-F1
#
_entry.id   AF-A0AB34IWB3-F1
#
_cell.length_a   1.000
_cell.length_b   1.000
_cell.length_c   1.000
_cell.angle_alpha   90.00
_cell.angle_beta   90.00
_cell.angle_gamma   90.00
#
_symmetry.space_group_name_H-M   'P 1'
#
loop_
_entity.id
_entity.type
_entity.pdbx_description
1 polymer ?
#
loop_
_entity_poly.entity_id
_entity_poly.type
_entity_poly.pdbx_seq_one_letter_code
_entity_poly.pdbx_strand_id
1 'polypeptide(L)'
;MMEALRLQADAPAVPAPAGRRLLEESESFTRARLEALAPERRVLLSFTNRVRLDFALTWAHHVRSLAMSNWMIGATDAPALEGLRRYRLPRFDMQTNLPQGEWPWGSPSFKALGPHKIELIYKCLLWDVEVIIADIDALVLREPFAYMARWPDASFLTTSDHLGNTTADGGLEDHGGIHTAFNIGYMFFRKSALPLVEEWRKTILEKPTVRWDQGEFNRLARKQWQPRRKDGLSDPRLFWSYENRVIGGVLPISLFCGGHNYFVSQFPQRAGVQPYSIHTTYQYGGAPGKRHRLREAKVWIDPPAYYNPSGLLVYPPDVPRSLIYPAGGMTTKGHIALIKHQLKQIKQALALARYLDRTLILPPVVCGYDKAWYPLASGRARGVFPGTHAWAVPIFNCPLDHFLEPASLRAPVREYSFLSNPRTPASVTSSVASVELGAQHTLAALKLKYASTKVLNVTNLPSVDVLARLLTKPQAKEFRRLFGNVGGSWCCAPNQDRSQGMPSAAYFRLINNQGGRGLG
;
A
#
# COMPACT_ATOMS: atom_id res chain seq x y z
N MET A 1 -5.19 -1.18 20.27
CA MET A 1 -5.52 -2.44 19.59
C MET A 1 -5.92 -3.50 20.61
N MET A 2 -5.17 -3.63 21.71
CA MET A 2 -5.52 -4.51 22.84
C MET A 2 -6.92 -4.27 23.43
N GLU A 3 -7.35 -3.02 23.55
CA GLU A 3 -8.61 -2.69 24.25
C GLU A 3 -9.86 -2.82 23.36
N ALA A 4 -9.76 -2.45 22.08
CA ALA A 4 -10.82 -2.64 21.09
C ALA A 4 -11.05 -4.12 20.71
N LEU A 5 -10.05 -4.99 20.89
CA LEU A 5 -10.18 -6.45 20.72
C LEU A 5 -10.51 -7.19 22.03
N ARG A 6 -10.39 -6.54 23.20
CA ARG A 6 -10.74 -7.13 24.51
C ARG A 6 -12.23 -7.07 24.81
N LEU A 7 -12.96 -6.08 24.31
CA LEU A 7 -14.38 -5.87 24.64
C LEU A 7 -15.36 -6.93 24.07
N GLN A 8 -14.85 -8.02 23.47
CA GLN A 8 -15.63 -9.22 23.11
C GLN A 8 -15.15 -10.50 23.82
N ALA A 9 -14.23 -10.40 24.80
CA ALA A 9 -13.52 -11.56 25.33
C ALA A 9 -13.99 -12.09 26.70
N ASP A 10 -14.91 -11.41 27.40
CA ASP A 10 -15.31 -11.78 28.77
C ASP A 10 -16.78 -12.23 28.86
N ALA A 11 -17.09 -13.37 28.21
CA ALA A 11 -18.28 -14.16 28.50
C ALA A 11 -17.85 -15.57 28.96
N PRO A 12 -18.54 -16.20 29.93
CA PRO A 12 -18.18 -17.53 30.42
C PRO A 12 -18.17 -18.57 29.29
N ALA A 13 -17.15 -19.43 29.29
CA ALA A 13 -16.91 -20.40 28.22
C ALA A 13 -17.96 -21.52 28.21
N VAL A 14 -18.87 -21.46 27.24
CA VAL A 14 -19.64 -22.62 26.77
C VAL A 14 -18.70 -23.50 25.94
N PRO A 15 -18.69 -24.85 26.08
CA PRO A 15 -17.85 -25.72 25.27
C PRO A 15 -18.06 -25.44 23.77
N ALA A 16 -16.95 -25.13 23.10
CA ALA A 16 -16.92 -24.81 21.68
C ALA A 16 -17.39 -26.02 20.84
N PRO A 17 -18.17 -25.82 19.76
CA PRO A 17 -18.55 -26.90 18.85
C PRO A 17 -17.32 -27.65 18.31
N ALA A 18 -17.44 -28.94 17.98
CA ALA A 18 -16.31 -29.79 17.56
C ALA A 18 -15.45 -29.20 16.41
N GLY A 19 -16.07 -28.48 15.46
CA GLY A 19 -15.34 -27.78 14.38
C GLY A 19 -14.44 -26.65 14.88
N ARG A 20 -14.85 -25.92 15.94
CA ARG A 20 -14.04 -24.87 16.56
C ARG A 20 -12.88 -25.46 17.37
N ARG A 21 -13.08 -26.63 18.00
CA ARG A 21 -12.03 -27.37 18.70
C ARG A 21 -10.90 -27.83 17.77
N LEU A 22 -11.24 -28.36 16.58
CA LEU A 22 -10.26 -28.73 15.54
C LEU A 22 -9.45 -27.54 15.01
N LEU A 23 -10.05 -26.35 14.93
CA LEU A 23 -9.34 -25.13 14.53
C LEU A 23 -8.36 -24.63 15.60
N GLU A 24 -8.59 -24.99 16.86
CA GLU A 24 -7.80 -24.56 18.04
C GLU A 24 -6.69 -25.56 18.44
N GLU A 25 -6.89 -26.88 18.24
CA GLU A 25 -5.98 -27.93 18.72
C GLU A 25 -4.82 -28.29 17.77
N SER A 26 -4.97 -28.06 16.47
CA SER A 26 -3.91 -28.33 15.47
C SER A 26 -3.55 -27.05 14.73
N GLU A 27 -2.26 -26.84 14.48
CA GLU A 27 -1.78 -25.70 13.68
C GLU A 27 -1.33 -26.12 12.28
N SER A 28 -1.48 -27.38 11.91
CA SER A 28 -1.16 -27.87 10.56
C SER A 28 -2.19 -27.43 9.52
N PHE A 29 -1.77 -27.21 8.27
CA PHE A 29 -2.68 -26.98 7.15
C PHE A 29 -3.22 -28.31 6.61
N THR A 30 -4.41 -28.71 7.07
CA THR A 30 -5.02 -30.01 6.75
C THR A 30 -6.40 -29.84 6.11
N ARG A 31 -6.81 -30.86 5.35
CA ARG A 31 -8.14 -30.95 4.72
C ARG A 31 -9.26 -30.77 5.74
N ALA A 32 -9.22 -31.50 6.86
CA ALA A 32 -10.26 -31.47 7.88
C ALA A 32 -10.45 -30.07 8.50
N ARG A 33 -9.36 -29.32 8.72
CA ARG A 33 -9.45 -27.95 9.23
C ARG A 33 -10.05 -26.99 8.21
N LEU A 34 -9.69 -27.13 6.93
CA LEU A 34 -10.30 -26.33 5.87
C LEU A 34 -11.78 -26.65 5.69
N GLU A 35 -12.17 -27.92 5.69
CA GLU A 35 -13.58 -28.32 5.60
C GLU A 35 -14.40 -27.79 6.79
N ALA A 36 -13.82 -27.76 8.00
CA ALA A 36 -14.44 -27.17 9.17
C ALA A 36 -14.55 -25.64 9.10
N LEU A 37 -13.57 -24.94 8.51
CA LEU A 37 -13.53 -23.49 8.37
C LEU A 37 -14.43 -22.98 7.23
N ALA A 38 -14.45 -23.71 6.11
CA ALA A 38 -15.05 -23.31 4.85
C ALA A 38 -16.05 -24.39 4.38
N PRO A 39 -17.21 -24.53 5.05
CA PRO A 39 -18.19 -25.57 4.71
C PRO A 39 -18.72 -25.42 3.27
N GLU A 40 -18.73 -24.21 2.74
CA GLU A 40 -19.10 -23.90 1.35
C GLU A 40 -17.96 -24.10 0.34
N ARG A 41 -16.85 -24.75 0.75
CA ARG A 41 -15.68 -25.05 -0.08
C ARG A 41 -15.04 -23.82 -0.74
N ARG A 42 -15.06 -22.68 -0.04
CA ARG A 42 -14.45 -21.42 -0.47
C ARG A 42 -13.61 -20.84 0.66
N VAL A 43 -12.33 -20.58 0.44
CA VAL A 43 -11.42 -20.07 1.49
C VAL A 43 -10.57 -18.90 1.03
N LEU A 44 -10.43 -17.89 1.90
CA LEU A 44 -9.50 -16.78 1.73
C LEU A 44 -8.23 -17.03 2.56
N LEU A 45 -7.09 -17.18 1.91
CA LEU A 45 -5.81 -17.42 2.56
C LEU A 45 -4.87 -16.22 2.40
N SER A 46 -4.15 -15.91 3.46
CA SER A 46 -2.96 -15.05 3.41
C SER A 46 -1.82 -15.67 4.19
N PHE A 47 -0.68 -15.00 4.24
CA PHE A 47 0.50 -15.48 4.95
C PHE A 47 1.36 -14.32 5.46
N THR A 48 2.02 -14.51 6.59
CA THR A 48 2.85 -13.48 7.22
C THR A 48 4.08 -14.08 7.89
N ASN A 49 5.10 -13.24 8.01
CA ASN A 49 6.26 -13.47 8.85
C ASN A 49 6.24 -12.54 10.07
N ARG A 50 7.23 -12.64 10.95
CA ARG A 50 7.32 -11.82 12.18
C ARG A 50 7.27 -10.32 11.90
N VAL A 51 7.99 -9.86 10.88
CA VAL A 51 8.14 -8.41 10.61
C VAL A 51 6.90 -7.81 9.95
N ARG A 52 5.99 -8.63 9.43
CA ARG A 52 4.71 -8.23 8.83
C ARG A 52 3.49 -8.55 9.68
N LEU A 53 3.68 -8.93 10.95
CA LEU A 53 2.55 -9.24 11.84
C LEU A 53 1.57 -8.06 12.00
N ASP A 54 2.04 -6.82 11.95
CA ASP A 54 1.19 -5.63 11.98
C ASP A 54 0.33 -5.47 10.70
N PHE A 55 0.85 -5.87 9.54
CA PHE A 55 0.05 -5.99 8.32
C PHE A 55 -1.03 -7.07 8.49
N ALA A 56 -0.70 -8.23 9.07
CA ALA A 56 -1.67 -9.29 9.31
C ALA A 56 -2.82 -8.85 10.22
N LEU A 57 -2.54 -8.00 11.20
CA LEU A 57 -3.56 -7.44 12.10
C LEU A 57 -4.48 -6.46 11.38
N THR A 58 -3.93 -5.59 10.54
CA THR A 58 -4.72 -4.68 9.69
C THR A 58 -5.56 -5.48 8.70
N TRP A 59 -4.98 -6.46 8.02
CA TRP A 59 -5.66 -7.33 7.07
C TRP A 59 -6.81 -8.09 7.73
N ALA A 60 -6.56 -8.73 8.87
CA ALA A 60 -7.58 -9.46 9.62
C ALA A 60 -8.70 -8.56 10.14
N HIS A 61 -8.41 -7.30 10.48
CA HIS A 61 -9.43 -6.34 10.88
C HIS A 61 -10.44 -6.11 9.74
N HIS A 62 -9.98 -5.89 8.51
CA HIS A 62 -10.88 -5.69 7.37
C HIS A 62 -11.68 -6.94 7.04
N VAL A 63 -11.04 -8.11 7.01
CA VAL A 63 -11.75 -9.37 6.73
C VAL A 63 -12.81 -9.66 7.80
N ARG A 64 -12.52 -9.40 9.08
CA ARG A 64 -13.52 -9.49 10.16
C ARG A 64 -14.66 -8.49 10.00
N SER A 65 -14.39 -7.27 9.55
CA SER A 65 -15.45 -6.27 9.33
C SER A 65 -16.41 -6.64 8.19
N LEU A 66 -16.01 -7.57 7.32
CA LEU A 66 -16.85 -8.16 6.28
C LEU A 66 -17.69 -9.34 6.77
N ALA A 67 -17.63 -9.67 8.07
CA ALA A 67 -18.28 -10.84 8.67
C ALA A 67 -17.90 -12.19 8.03
N MET A 68 -16.74 -12.25 7.35
CA MET A 68 -16.23 -13.49 6.77
C MET A 68 -15.63 -14.39 7.86
N SER A 69 -15.93 -15.68 7.80
CA SER A 69 -15.42 -16.72 8.71
C SER A 69 -14.48 -17.72 8.02
N ASN A 70 -14.51 -17.77 6.69
CA ASN A 70 -13.80 -18.72 5.85
C ASN A 70 -12.39 -18.24 5.45
N TRP A 71 -11.58 -17.85 6.42
CA TRP A 71 -10.22 -17.33 6.17
C TRP A 71 -9.19 -17.76 7.22
N MET A 72 -7.93 -17.85 6.80
CA MET A 72 -6.79 -18.15 7.68
C MET A 72 -5.51 -17.46 7.21
N ILE A 73 -4.59 -17.23 8.15
CA ILE A 73 -3.27 -16.68 7.87
C ILE A 73 -2.20 -17.73 8.17
N GLY A 74 -1.39 -18.07 7.17
CA GLY A 74 -0.22 -18.93 7.31
C GLY A 74 0.94 -18.18 7.96
N ALA A 75 1.49 -18.71 9.04
CA ALA A 75 2.74 -18.20 9.63
C ALA A 75 3.93 -18.84 8.94
N THR A 76 4.84 -18.04 8.40
CA THR A 76 6.08 -18.55 7.77
C THR A 76 7.18 -18.83 8.79
N ASP A 77 7.07 -18.29 10.01
CA ASP A 77 8.03 -18.47 11.09
C ASP A 77 7.34 -18.62 12.46
N ALA A 78 8.03 -19.23 13.43
CA ALA A 78 7.48 -19.49 14.75
C ALA A 78 7.07 -18.21 15.52
N PRO A 79 7.81 -17.09 15.49
CA PRO A 79 7.36 -15.85 16.10
C PRO A 79 6.06 -15.29 15.48
N ALA A 80 5.85 -15.42 14.17
CA ALA A 80 4.60 -15.06 13.52
C ALA A 80 3.46 -15.94 14.01
N LEU A 81 3.67 -17.25 14.11
CA LEU A 81 2.68 -18.21 14.60
C LEU A 81 2.22 -17.87 16.03
N GLU A 82 3.17 -17.59 16.92
CA GLU A 82 2.91 -17.13 18.28
C GLU A 82 2.21 -15.76 18.30
N GLY A 83 2.59 -14.84 17.41
CA GLY A 83 1.90 -13.57 17.22
C GLY A 83 0.43 -13.75 16.85
N LEU A 84 0.14 -14.54 15.82
CA LEU A 84 -1.23 -14.85 15.39
C LEU A 84 -2.03 -15.54 16.52
N ARG A 85 -1.38 -16.41 17.31
CA ARG A 85 -1.96 -17.06 18.49
C ARG A 85 -2.38 -16.05 19.55
N ARG A 86 -1.46 -15.15 19.92
CA ARG A 86 -1.71 -14.10 20.91
C ARG A 86 -2.88 -13.20 20.53
N TYR A 87 -3.04 -12.91 19.24
CA TYR A 87 -4.14 -12.09 18.73
C TYR A 87 -5.40 -12.89 18.36
N ARG A 88 -5.43 -14.20 18.67
CA ARG A 88 -6.56 -15.11 18.41
C ARG A 88 -7.01 -15.02 16.95
N LEU A 89 -6.07 -15.01 16.01
CA LEU A 89 -6.35 -15.04 14.57
C LEU A 89 -6.41 -16.51 14.08
N PRO A 90 -7.35 -16.86 13.17
CA PRO A 90 -7.34 -18.13 12.44
C PRO A 90 -6.01 -18.31 11.70
N ARG A 91 -5.30 -19.40 12.00
CA ARG A 91 -3.89 -19.56 11.62
C ARG A 91 -3.48 -21.00 11.36
N PHE A 92 -2.41 -21.15 10.60
CA PHE A 92 -1.69 -22.41 10.45
C PHE A 92 -0.19 -22.14 10.34
N ASP A 93 0.62 -23.12 10.71
CA ASP A 93 2.05 -23.13 10.46
C ASP A 93 2.30 -23.57 9.01
N MET A 94 3.02 -22.75 8.25
CA MET A 94 3.42 -23.08 6.88
C MET A 94 4.61 -24.05 6.83
N GLN A 95 5.26 -24.32 7.97
CA GLN A 95 6.40 -25.22 8.11
C GLN A 95 7.54 -24.85 7.16
N THR A 96 7.89 -23.56 7.13
CA THR A 96 8.97 -23.06 6.27
C THR A 96 10.28 -22.98 7.03
N ASN A 97 11.39 -23.11 6.31
CA ASN A 97 12.75 -22.85 6.81
C ASN A 97 13.27 -21.48 6.37
N LEU A 98 12.37 -20.53 6.08
CA LEU A 98 12.73 -19.21 5.57
C LEU A 98 13.36 -18.35 6.68
N PRO A 99 14.35 -17.51 6.34
CA PRO A 99 14.98 -16.64 7.33
C PRO A 99 13.99 -15.58 7.82
N GLN A 100 14.06 -15.24 9.11
CA GLN A 100 13.30 -14.12 9.67
C GLN A 100 13.82 -12.80 9.08
N GLY A 101 12.91 -11.86 8.81
CA GLY A 101 13.27 -10.50 8.41
C GLY A 101 12.45 -9.97 7.24
N GLU A 102 12.84 -8.80 6.75
CA GLU A 102 12.34 -8.26 5.49
C GLU A 102 13.01 -9.00 4.33
N TRP A 103 12.22 -9.36 3.32
CA TRP A 103 12.73 -10.01 2.11
C TRP A 103 12.63 -9.01 0.95
N PRO A 104 13.76 -8.39 0.53
CA PRO A 104 13.76 -7.47 -0.59
C PRO A 104 13.21 -8.15 -1.84
N TRP A 105 12.50 -7.38 -2.66
CA TRP A 105 11.98 -7.87 -3.93
C TRP A 105 13.10 -8.46 -4.79
N GLY A 106 12.86 -9.66 -5.33
CA GLY A 106 13.83 -10.38 -6.15
C GLY A 106 14.93 -11.14 -5.39
N SER A 107 15.04 -10.98 -4.07
CA SER A 107 16.01 -11.72 -3.25
C SER A 107 15.75 -13.25 -3.25
N PRO A 108 16.75 -14.08 -2.94
CA PRO A 108 16.56 -15.53 -2.83
C PRO A 108 15.48 -15.92 -1.80
N SER A 109 15.41 -15.24 -0.65
CA SER A 109 14.40 -15.48 0.38
C SER A 109 13.00 -15.09 -0.08
N PHE A 110 12.86 -14.00 -0.84
CA PHE A 110 11.59 -13.62 -1.47
C PHE A 110 11.12 -14.70 -2.45
N LYS A 111 12.01 -15.22 -3.29
CA LYS A 111 11.68 -16.28 -4.27
C LYS A 111 11.34 -17.61 -3.60
N ALA A 112 12.02 -17.94 -2.50
CA ALA A 112 11.82 -19.16 -1.74
C ALA A 112 10.44 -19.25 -1.06
N LEU A 113 9.70 -18.14 -0.95
CA LEU A 113 8.29 -18.16 -0.50
C LEU A 113 7.34 -18.74 -1.54
N GLY A 114 7.66 -18.58 -2.83
CA GLY A 114 6.83 -19.00 -3.96
C GLY A 114 6.36 -20.46 -3.88
N PRO A 115 7.26 -21.45 -3.67
CA PRO A 115 6.88 -22.85 -3.50
C PRO A 115 5.82 -23.09 -2.43
N HIS A 116 5.92 -22.42 -1.28
CA HIS A 116 4.95 -22.58 -0.19
C HIS A 116 3.59 -21.97 -0.54
N LYS A 117 3.58 -20.80 -1.18
CA LYS A 117 2.34 -20.17 -1.69
C LYS A 117 1.62 -21.07 -2.68
N ILE A 118 2.36 -21.64 -3.63
CA ILE A 118 1.81 -22.52 -4.67
C ILE A 118 1.33 -23.85 -4.07
N GLU A 119 2.01 -24.38 -3.06
CA GLU A 119 1.57 -25.57 -2.32
C GLU A 119 0.20 -25.38 -1.66
N LEU A 120 -0.07 -24.20 -1.09
CA LEU A 120 -1.39 -23.90 -0.51
C LEU A 120 -2.49 -23.92 -1.56
N ILE A 121 -2.25 -23.31 -2.73
CA ILE A 121 -3.19 -23.32 -3.85
C ILE A 121 -3.44 -24.76 -4.30
N TYR A 122 -2.36 -25.50 -4.57
CA TYR A 122 -2.42 -26.89 -5.03
C TYR A 122 -3.23 -27.78 -4.08
N LYS A 123 -2.98 -27.72 -2.77
CA LYS A 123 -3.72 -28.48 -1.77
C LYS A 123 -5.22 -28.12 -1.74
N CYS A 124 -5.56 -26.83 -1.80
CA CYS A 124 -6.97 -26.41 -1.86
C CYS A 124 -7.66 -27.01 -3.09
N LEU A 125 -7.03 -26.96 -4.26
CA LEU A 125 -7.59 -27.50 -5.50
C LEU A 125 -7.74 -29.03 -5.46
N LEU A 126 -6.76 -29.74 -4.90
CA LEU A 126 -6.85 -31.19 -4.69
C LEU A 126 -8.03 -31.58 -3.78
N TRP A 127 -8.31 -30.76 -2.76
CA TRP A 127 -9.42 -30.96 -1.83
C TRP A 127 -10.75 -30.39 -2.33
N ASP A 128 -10.80 -29.94 -3.59
CA ASP A 128 -11.99 -29.37 -4.21
C ASP A 128 -12.53 -28.13 -3.45
N VAL A 129 -11.60 -27.31 -2.97
CA VAL A 129 -11.87 -26.02 -2.30
C VAL A 129 -11.40 -24.90 -3.21
N GLU A 130 -12.32 -23.99 -3.57
CA GLU A 130 -11.97 -22.74 -4.24
C GLU A 130 -11.19 -21.84 -3.29
N VAL A 131 -10.12 -21.23 -3.77
CA VAL A 131 -9.22 -20.44 -2.94
C VAL A 131 -9.00 -19.06 -3.53
N ILE A 132 -9.14 -18.04 -2.68
CA ILE A 132 -8.51 -16.75 -2.90
C ILE A 132 -7.24 -16.74 -2.08
N ILE A 133 -6.10 -16.53 -2.72
CA ILE A 133 -4.83 -16.30 -2.05
C ILE A 133 -4.41 -14.84 -2.25
N ALA A 134 -4.16 -14.16 -1.15
CA ALA A 134 -3.77 -12.77 -1.13
C ALA A 134 -2.49 -12.58 -0.31
N ASP A 135 -1.54 -11.80 -0.84
CA ASP A 135 -0.39 -11.32 -0.08
C ASP A 135 -0.91 -10.45 1.09
N ILE A 136 -0.18 -10.41 2.21
CA ILE A 136 -0.67 -9.75 3.44
C ILE A 136 -0.85 -8.23 3.30
N ASP A 137 -0.22 -7.64 2.29
CA ASP A 137 -0.30 -6.24 1.92
C ASP A 137 -1.21 -5.98 0.70
N ALA A 138 -2.00 -6.99 0.31
CA ALA A 138 -3.21 -6.87 -0.49
C ALA A 138 -4.45 -6.94 0.42
N LEU A 139 -4.89 -5.78 0.91
CA LEU A 139 -6.02 -5.69 1.84
C LEU A 139 -7.33 -6.03 1.14
N VAL A 140 -8.15 -6.86 1.78
CA VAL A 140 -9.51 -7.20 1.32
C VAL A 140 -10.50 -6.24 1.97
N LEU A 141 -11.19 -5.44 1.16
CA LEU A 141 -12.09 -4.37 1.60
C LEU A 141 -13.56 -4.65 1.34
N ARG A 142 -13.87 -5.66 0.50
CA ARG A 142 -15.23 -6.16 0.23
C ARG A 142 -15.20 -7.67 0.11
N GLU A 143 -16.34 -8.31 0.40
CA GLU A 143 -16.53 -9.76 0.22
C GLU A 143 -16.28 -10.12 -1.27
N PRO A 144 -15.29 -10.97 -1.58
CA PRO A 144 -14.87 -11.18 -2.96
C PRO A 144 -15.54 -12.36 -3.67
N PHE A 145 -16.05 -13.38 -2.98
CA PHE A 145 -16.53 -14.61 -3.61
C PHE A 145 -17.78 -14.38 -4.45
N ALA A 146 -18.70 -13.51 -4.04
CA ALA A 146 -19.84 -13.13 -4.86
C ALA A 146 -19.42 -12.48 -6.19
N TYR A 147 -18.30 -11.75 -6.19
CA TYR A 147 -17.74 -11.17 -7.41
C TYR A 147 -17.17 -12.28 -8.33
N MET A 148 -16.39 -13.21 -7.77
CA MET A 148 -15.80 -14.31 -8.55
C MET A 148 -16.85 -15.26 -9.14
N ALA A 149 -17.97 -15.45 -8.43
CA ALA A 149 -19.07 -16.32 -8.85
C ALA A 149 -19.75 -15.90 -10.17
N ARG A 150 -19.53 -14.67 -10.63
CA ARG A 150 -20.04 -14.18 -11.93
C ARG A 150 -19.44 -14.91 -13.14
N TRP A 151 -18.29 -15.55 -12.99
CA TRP A 151 -17.60 -16.31 -14.04
C TRP A 151 -17.38 -17.76 -13.59
N PRO A 152 -18.39 -18.65 -13.70
CA PRO A 152 -18.33 -20.03 -13.19
C PRO A 152 -17.38 -20.95 -13.98
N ASP A 153 -17.02 -20.57 -15.21
CA ASP A 153 -16.07 -21.28 -16.08
C ASP A 153 -14.61 -20.86 -15.86
N ALA A 154 -14.33 -19.67 -15.30
CA ALA A 154 -12.98 -19.18 -15.03
C ALA A 154 -12.17 -20.03 -14.04
N SER A 155 -11.26 -20.87 -14.53
CA SER A 155 -10.32 -21.64 -13.72
C SER A 155 -9.52 -20.77 -12.73
N PHE A 156 -9.10 -19.58 -13.17
CA PHE A 156 -8.47 -18.60 -12.29
C PHE A 156 -8.88 -17.17 -12.65
N LEU A 157 -8.84 -16.28 -11.64
CA LEU A 157 -8.92 -14.84 -11.82
C LEU A 157 -7.73 -14.19 -11.09
N THR A 158 -7.05 -13.24 -11.74
CA THR A 158 -5.83 -12.64 -11.20
C THR A 158 -5.86 -11.13 -11.32
N THR A 159 -5.23 -10.42 -10.40
CA THR A 159 -4.90 -9.01 -10.61
C THR A 159 -3.79 -8.86 -11.65
N SER A 160 -3.54 -7.63 -12.10
CA SER A 160 -2.49 -7.33 -13.07
C SER A 160 -1.66 -6.13 -12.64
N ASP A 161 -0.45 -6.06 -13.19
CA ASP A 161 0.43 -4.91 -13.18
C ASP A 161 0.09 -3.94 -14.34
N HIS A 162 -1.13 -4.03 -14.88
CA HIS A 162 -1.67 -3.08 -15.84
C HIS A 162 -2.01 -1.77 -15.16
N LEU A 163 -1.79 -0.64 -15.86
CA LEU A 163 -1.99 0.69 -15.27
C LEU A 163 -3.12 1.49 -15.91
N GLY A 164 -3.62 1.05 -17.08
CA GLY A 164 -4.71 1.70 -17.80
C GLY A 164 -6.02 0.94 -17.63
N ASN A 165 -7.02 1.54 -17.00
CA ASN A 165 -8.30 0.84 -16.85
C ASN A 165 -8.96 0.59 -18.23
N THR A 166 -9.36 -0.65 -18.52
CA THR A 166 -10.01 -1.01 -19.80
C THR A 166 -11.51 -1.27 -19.68
N THR A 167 -12.06 -1.26 -18.47
CA THR A 167 -13.48 -1.53 -18.23
C THR A 167 -14.14 -0.53 -17.27
N ALA A 168 -15.39 -0.14 -17.54
CA ALA A 168 -16.17 0.78 -16.71
C ALA A 168 -17.41 0.14 -16.06
N ASP A 169 -17.76 -1.10 -16.44
CA ASP A 169 -18.99 -1.79 -15.99
C ASP A 169 -18.77 -2.71 -14.79
N GLY A 170 -17.57 -2.70 -14.21
CA GLY A 170 -17.18 -3.59 -13.13
C GLY A 170 -17.08 -5.06 -13.54
N GLY A 171 -16.98 -5.37 -14.83
CA GLY A 171 -16.55 -6.68 -15.35
C GLY A 171 -15.03 -6.88 -15.28
N LEU A 172 -14.53 -7.96 -15.87
CA LEU A 172 -13.10 -8.20 -16.03
C LEU A 172 -12.44 -7.15 -16.95
N GLU A 173 -11.11 -7.02 -16.90
CA GLU A 173 -10.38 -6.26 -17.93
C GLU A 173 -10.62 -6.90 -19.32
N ASP A 174 -10.67 -6.07 -20.36
CA ASP A 174 -10.77 -6.55 -21.73
C ASP A 174 -9.42 -7.01 -22.29
N HIS A 175 -9.43 -7.50 -23.53
CA HIS A 175 -8.23 -8.03 -24.18
C HIS A 175 -7.12 -6.98 -24.40
N GLY A 176 -7.42 -5.69 -24.29
CA GLY A 176 -6.40 -4.63 -24.26
C GLY A 176 -5.61 -4.59 -22.94
N GLY A 177 -6.22 -5.01 -21.83
CA GLY A 177 -5.66 -4.92 -20.47
C GLY A 177 -4.93 -6.17 -19.97
N ILE A 178 -4.99 -7.29 -20.70
CA ILE A 178 -4.48 -8.60 -20.24
C ILE A 178 -3.04 -8.94 -20.68
N HIS A 179 -2.42 -8.06 -21.48
CA HIS A 179 -1.09 -8.32 -22.06
C HIS A 179 0.07 -7.95 -21.14
N THR A 180 -0.16 -7.14 -20.10
CA THR A 180 0.85 -6.86 -19.07
C THR A 180 0.97 -8.01 -18.09
N ALA A 181 1.99 -7.97 -17.22
CA ALA A 181 2.18 -9.02 -16.22
C ALA A 181 0.92 -9.20 -15.36
N PHE A 182 0.52 -10.45 -15.18
CA PHE A 182 -0.41 -10.85 -14.12
C PHE A 182 0.31 -10.68 -12.79
N ASN A 183 -0.33 -9.96 -11.88
CA ASN A 183 0.14 -9.79 -10.53
C ASN A 183 -0.42 -10.95 -9.70
N ILE A 184 0.45 -11.66 -8.98
CA ILE A 184 0.04 -12.83 -8.20
C ILE A 184 -0.31 -12.49 -6.75
N GLY A 185 -0.33 -11.22 -6.37
CA GLY A 185 -0.59 -10.81 -4.98
C GLY A 185 -2.05 -10.93 -4.56
N TYR A 186 -2.96 -11.14 -5.50
CA TYR A 186 -4.36 -11.46 -5.23
C TYR A 186 -4.89 -12.33 -6.37
N MET A 187 -5.19 -13.60 -6.08
CA MET A 187 -5.58 -14.57 -7.08
C MET A 187 -6.72 -15.44 -6.57
N PHE A 188 -7.68 -15.72 -7.43
CA PHE A 188 -8.71 -16.72 -7.23
C PHE A 188 -8.40 -17.95 -8.09
N PHE A 189 -8.60 -19.15 -7.53
CA PHE A 189 -8.48 -20.41 -8.23
C PHE A 189 -9.62 -21.36 -7.84
N ARG A 190 -10.01 -22.19 -8.80
CA ARG A 190 -10.86 -23.37 -8.59
C ARG A 190 -10.24 -24.61 -9.21
N LYS A 191 -10.83 -25.78 -8.95
CA LYS A 191 -10.25 -27.09 -9.30
C LYS A 191 -9.88 -27.24 -10.78
N SER A 192 -10.61 -26.60 -11.69
CA SER A 192 -10.28 -26.62 -13.12
C SER A 192 -8.94 -25.95 -13.48
N ALA A 193 -8.30 -25.22 -12.56
CA ALA A 193 -6.93 -24.69 -12.74
C ALA A 193 -5.83 -25.70 -12.41
N LEU A 194 -6.16 -26.88 -11.88
CA LEU A 194 -5.18 -27.86 -11.40
C LEU A 194 -4.08 -28.19 -12.43
N PRO A 195 -4.36 -28.38 -13.74
CA PRO A 195 -3.31 -28.64 -14.72
C PRO A 195 -2.23 -27.55 -14.79
N LEU A 196 -2.62 -26.28 -14.69
CA LEU A 196 -1.68 -25.15 -14.67
C LEU A 196 -0.93 -25.09 -13.33
N VAL A 197 -1.63 -25.29 -12.21
CA VAL A 197 -1.05 -25.21 -10.87
C VAL A 197 -0.04 -26.33 -10.62
N GLU A 198 -0.32 -27.55 -11.11
CA GLU A 198 0.60 -28.70 -11.03
C GLU A 198 1.92 -28.41 -11.76
N GLU A 199 1.85 -27.89 -12.98
CA GLU A 199 3.05 -27.54 -13.75
C GLU A 199 3.78 -26.34 -13.13
N TRP A 200 3.06 -25.35 -12.60
CA TRP A 200 3.65 -24.22 -11.90
C TRP A 200 4.39 -24.67 -10.65
N ARG A 201 3.79 -25.57 -9.87
CA ARG A 201 4.38 -26.20 -8.69
C ARG A 201 5.62 -27.01 -9.05
N LYS A 202 5.55 -27.88 -10.06
CA LYS A 202 6.70 -28.66 -10.54
C LYS A 202 7.84 -27.72 -10.95
N THR A 203 7.51 -26.69 -11.74
CA THR A 203 8.48 -25.70 -12.23
C THR A 203 9.14 -24.95 -11.08
N ILE A 204 8.39 -24.43 -10.09
CA ILE A 204 9.01 -23.64 -9.03
C ILE A 204 9.94 -24.49 -8.14
N LEU A 205 9.60 -25.77 -7.93
CA LEU A 205 10.36 -26.70 -7.08
C LEU A 205 11.69 -27.14 -7.69
N GLU A 206 11.88 -27.06 -9.01
CA GLU A 206 13.17 -27.37 -9.64
C GLU A 206 14.30 -26.42 -9.20
N LYS A 207 13.98 -25.14 -8.96
CA LYS A 207 14.96 -24.11 -8.56
C LYS A 207 14.31 -23.06 -7.61
N PRO A 208 13.96 -23.43 -6.36
CA PRO A 208 13.07 -22.67 -5.49
C PRO A 208 13.62 -21.31 -5.03
N THR A 209 14.94 -21.11 -5.04
CA THR A 209 15.58 -19.84 -4.66
C THR A 209 15.93 -18.95 -5.86
N VAL A 210 15.77 -19.45 -7.08
CA VAL A 210 16.19 -18.77 -8.32
C VAL A 210 15.00 -18.39 -9.19
N ARG A 211 14.06 -19.32 -9.39
CA ARG A 211 12.84 -19.07 -10.16
C ARG A 211 11.91 -18.15 -9.37
N TRP A 212 11.28 -17.22 -10.08
CA TRP A 212 10.32 -16.30 -9.51
C TRP A 212 8.92 -16.79 -9.84
N ASP A 213 8.11 -17.01 -8.82
CA ASP A 213 6.75 -17.53 -8.90
C ASP A 213 5.86 -16.74 -9.87
N GLN A 214 5.82 -15.40 -9.77
CA GLN A 214 5.05 -14.56 -10.69
C GLN A 214 5.55 -14.70 -12.12
N GLY A 215 6.87 -14.74 -12.33
CA GLY A 215 7.48 -14.88 -13.65
C GLY A 215 7.10 -16.21 -14.30
N GLU A 216 7.20 -17.31 -13.56
CA GLU A 216 6.81 -18.64 -14.06
C GLU A 216 5.30 -18.75 -14.28
N PHE A 217 4.47 -18.18 -13.40
CA PHE A 217 3.02 -18.14 -13.62
C PHE A 217 2.69 -17.42 -14.93
N ASN A 218 3.26 -16.23 -15.15
CA ASN A 218 3.03 -15.45 -16.36
C ASN A 218 3.44 -16.20 -17.63
N ARG A 219 4.57 -16.93 -17.59
CA ARG A 219 5.06 -17.75 -18.71
C ARG A 219 4.15 -18.95 -18.96
N LEU A 220 3.79 -19.69 -17.91
CA LEU A 220 3.00 -20.91 -18.01
C LEU A 220 1.54 -20.62 -18.38
N ALA A 221 0.90 -19.66 -17.71
CA ALA A 221 -0.47 -19.24 -18.05
C ALA A 221 -0.57 -18.77 -19.50
N ARG A 222 0.53 -18.25 -20.08
CA ARG A 222 0.57 -17.83 -21.49
C ARG A 222 1.11 -18.89 -22.47
N LYS A 223 1.37 -20.12 -22.02
CA LYS A 223 1.79 -21.21 -22.91
C LYS A 223 0.64 -21.57 -23.85
N GLN A 224 0.85 -21.43 -25.16
CA GLN A 224 -0.18 -21.57 -26.20
C GLN A 224 -1.46 -20.74 -25.92
N TRP A 225 -1.27 -19.53 -25.42
CA TRP A 225 -2.35 -18.61 -25.08
C TRP A 225 -3.13 -18.17 -26.30
N GLN A 226 -4.47 -18.22 -26.21
CA GLN A 226 -5.37 -17.80 -27.28
C GLN A 226 -6.38 -16.78 -26.76
N PRO A 227 -5.96 -15.54 -26.45
CA PRO A 227 -6.85 -14.54 -25.84
C PRO A 227 -8.06 -14.22 -26.73
N ARG A 228 -7.90 -14.26 -28.06
CA ARG A 228 -8.99 -13.94 -28.99
C ARG A 228 -10.00 -15.08 -29.22
N ARG A 229 -9.70 -16.30 -28.75
CA ARG A 229 -10.57 -17.46 -28.91
C ARG A 229 -11.66 -17.43 -27.84
N LYS A 230 -12.93 -17.37 -28.26
CA LYS A 230 -14.09 -17.12 -27.38
C LYS A 230 -15.09 -18.27 -27.29
N ASP A 231 -14.91 -19.32 -28.08
CA ASP A 231 -15.83 -20.47 -28.06
C ASP A 231 -15.81 -21.15 -26.69
N GLY A 232 -17.02 -21.43 -26.19
CA GLY A 232 -17.25 -22.07 -24.90
C GLY A 232 -17.05 -21.18 -23.67
N LEU A 233 -16.78 -19.87 -23.83
CA LEU A 233 -16.58 -18.95 -22.72
C LEU A 233 -17.90 -18.25 -22.34
N SER A 234 -18.14 -18.09 -21.03
CA SER A 234 -19.33 -17.41 -20.49
C SER A 234 -19.31 -15.89 -20.67
N ASP A 235 -18.11 -15.30 -20.79
CA ASP A 235 -17.89 -13.87 -20.95
C ASP A 235 -16.78 -13.63 -21.99
N PRO A 236 -16.96 -12.68 -22.94
CA PRO A 236 -15.96 -12.39 -23.97
C PRO A 236 -14.63 -11.83 -23.44
N ARG A 237 -14.53 -11.47 -22.15
CA ARG A 237 -13.31 -11.00 -21.47
C ARG A 237 -12.50 -12.13 -20.84
N LEU A 238 -13.04 -13.35 -20.79
CA LEU A 238 -12.28 -14.54 -20.44
C LEU A 238 -11.39 -14.97 -21.60
N PHE A 239 -10.41 -15.82 -21.31
CA PHE A 239 -9.50 -16.36 -22.32
C PHE A 239 -9.05 -17.80 -22.01
N TRP A 240 -8.82 -18.56 -23.08
CA TRP A 240 -8.13 -19.85 -23.00
C TRP A 240 -6.65 -19.67 -22.67
N SER A 241 -6.20 -20.31 -21.61
CA SER A 241 -4.87 -20.24 -21.02
C SER A 241 -4.27 -21.65 -20.89
N TYR A 242 -2.94 -21.73 -20.75
CA TYR A 242 -2.16 -22.95 -20.53
C TYR A 242 -2.61 -24.12 -21.42
N GLU A 243 -2.14 -24.14 -22.67
CA GLU A 243 -2.41 -25.22 -23.64
C GLU A 243 -3.92 -25.44 -23.90
N ASN A 244 -4.72 -24.36 -23.78
CA ASN A 244 -6.18 -24.39 -23.87
C ASN A 244 -6.84 -25.34 -22.86
N ARG A 245 -6.19 -25.63 -21.73
CA ARG A 245 -6.73 -26.51 -20.68
C ARG A 245 -7.38 -25.77 -19.53
N VAL A 246 -7.14 -24.46 -19.41
CA VAL A 246 -7.68 -23.63 -18.32
C VAL A 246 -8.25 -22.33 -18.88
N ILE A 247 -9.24 -21.77 -18.18
CA ILE A 247 -9.85 -20.48 -18.54
C ILE A 247 -9.37 -19.44 -17.53
N GLY A 248 -8.80 -18.35 -18.03
CA GLY A 248 -8.32 -17.24 -17.21
C GLY A 248 -9.15 -15.99 -17.38
N GLY A 249 -9.07 -15.11 -16.39
CA GLY A 249 -9.59 -13.74 -16.45
C GLY A 249 -8.73 -12.79 -15.61
N VAL A 250 -8.78 -11.50 -15.95
CA VAL A 250 -8.06 -10.45 -15.22
C VAL A 250 -9.04 -9.55 -14.49
N LEU A 251 -8.86 -9.44 -13.19
CA LEU A 251 -9.67 -8.59 -12.32
C LEU A 251 -9.44 -7.11 -12.67
N PRO A 252 -10.50 -6.28 -12.68
CA PRO A 252 -10.39 -4.90 -13.10
C PRO A 252 -9.60 -4.06 -12.09
N ILE A 253 -8.64 -3.28 -12.57
CA ILE A 253 -7.74 -2.47 -11.72
C ILE A 253 -8.47 -1.34 -10.98
N SER A 254 -9.70 -1.02 -11.40
CA SER A 254 -10.61 -0.11 -10.74
C SER A 254 -11.25 -0.69 -9.46
N LEU A 255 -11.36 -2.02 -9.36
CA LEU A 255 -11.95 -2.71 -8.21
C LEU A 255 -10.93 -3.57 -7.44
N PHE A 256 -9.87 -4.03 -8.09
CA PHE A 256 -8.78 -4.80 -7.49
C PHE A 256 -7.47 -4.05 -7.77
N CYS A 257 -7.25 -3.01 -7.00
CA CYS A 257 -6.29 -1.97 -7.34
C CYS A 257 -4.86 -2.38 -6.98
N GLY A 258 -3.94 -2.21 -7.94
CA GLY A 258 -2.52 -2.10 -7.63
C GLY A 258 -2.20 -0.77 -6.95
N GLY A 259 -0.99 -0.64 -6.40
CA GLY A 259 -0.66 0.51 -5.60
C GLY A 259 -0.41 1.78 -6.42
N HIS A 260 -0.19 1.69 -7.73
CA HIS A 260 -0.26 2.85 -8.60
C HIS A 260 -1.71 3.30 -8.80
N ASN A 261 -2.61 2.36 -9.10
CA ASN A 261 -4.02 2.65 -9.40
C ASN A 261 -4.73 3.34 -8.23
N TYR A 262 -4.50 2.85 -7.01
CA TYR A 262 -5.16 3.39 -5.83
C TYR A 262 -4.48 4.64 -5.25
N PHE A 263 -3.15 4.65 -5.13
CA PHE A 263 -2.45 5.72 -4.39
C PHE A 263 -1.92 6.84 -5.29
N VAL A 264 -1.61 6.55 -6.57
CA VAL A 264 -0.97 7.50 -7.49
C VAL A 264 -1.97 8.07 -8.48
N SER A 265 -2.52 7.25 -9.38
CA SER A 265 -3.56 7.74 -10.32
C SER A 265 -4.88 8.04 -9.61
N GLN A 266 -5.11 7.41 -8.45
CA GLN A 266 -6.34 7.56 -7.65
C GLN A 266 -7.59 7.25 -8.47
N PHE A 267 -7.48 6.26 -9.35
CA PHE A 267 -8.54 5.87 -10.27
C PHE A 267 -9.86 5.61 -9.53
N PRO A 268 -9.93 4.71 -8.52
CA PRO A 268 -11.21 4.39 -7.89
C PRO A 268 -11.83 5.58 -7.16
N GLN A 269 -11.01 6.44 -6.55
CA GLN A 269 -11.48 7.65 -5.87
C GLN A 269 -12.07 8.66 -6.88
N ARG A 270 -11.43 8.83 -8.03
CA ARG A 270 -11.94 9.70 -9.11
C ARG A 270 -13.21 9.16 -9.76
N ALA A 271 -13.32 7.83 -9.86
CA ALA A 271 -14.48 7.15 -10.40
C ALA A 271 -15.62 6.98 -9.37
N GLY A 272 -15.40 7.33 -8.10
CA GLY A 272 -16.40 7.15 -7.04
C GLY A 272 -16.71 5.69 -6.72
N VAL A 273 -15.78 4.76 -6.96
CA VAL A 273 -15.96 3.33 -6.72
C VAL A 273 -15.16 2.84 -5.51
N GLN A 274 -15.75 1.92 -4.75
CA GLN A 274 -15.10 1.26 -3.62
C GLN A 274 -14.44 -0.06 -4.07
N PRO A 275 -13.11 -0.19 -3.97
CA PRO A 275 -12.41 -1.41 -4.36
C PRO A 275 -12.78 -2.63 -3.48
N TYR A 276 -12.68 -3.82 -4.05
CA TYR A 276 -12.63 -5.09 -3.32
C TYR A 276 -11.28 -5.33 -2.68
N SER A 277 -10.21 -4.89 -3.33
CA SER A 277 -8.84 -5.08 -2.85
C SER A 277 -7.96 -3.90 -3.19
N ILE A 278 -7.03 -3.58 -2.30
CA ILE A 278 -5.94 -2.66 -2.58
C ILE A 278 -4.61 -3.32 -2.23
N HIS A 279 -3.71 -3.38 -3.19
CA HIS A 279 -2.38 -3.99 -3.04
C HIS A 279 -1.32 -2.89 -3.02
N THR A 280 -0.41 -2.91 -2.05
CA THR A 280 0.66 -1.89 -1.92
C THR A 280 1.87 -2.12 -2.83
N THR A 281 1.62 -2.46 -4.11
CA THR A 281 2.61 -2.52 -5.19
C THR A 281 2.97 -1.11 -5.70
N TYR A 282 3.93 -0.99 -6.63
CA TYR A 282 4.35 0.30 -7.21
C TYR A 282 4.65 1.35 -6.11
N GLN A 283 5.36 0.89 -5.09
CA GLN A 283 5.63 1.61 -3.85
C GLN A 283 7.13 1.68 -3.57
N TYR A 284 7.54 2.74 -2.90
CA TYR A 284 8.92 3.04 -2.53
C TYR A 284 9.05 3.17 -1.00
N GLY A 285 10.16 2.70 -0.44
CA GLY A 285 10.40 2.81 1.01
C GLY A 285 9.87 1.64 1.84
N GLY A 286 9.72 0.46 1.24
CA GLY A 286 9.50 -0.81 1.95
C GLY A 286 8.28 -0.82 2.88
N ALA A 287 8.34 -1.57 3.99
CA ALA A 287 7.23 -1.65 4.95
C ALA A 287 6.77 -0.29 5.50
N PRO A 288 7.67 0.65 5.87
CA PRO A 288 7.27 1.99 6.29
C PRO A 288 6.44 2.75 5.25
N GLY A 289 6.82 2.72 3.98
CA GLY A 289 6.07 3.39 2.91
C GLY A 289 4.72 2.73 2.61
N LYS A 290 4.65 1.39 2.57
CA LYS A 290 3.39 0.64 2.47
C LYS A 290 2.44 1.03 3.59
N ARG A 291 2.93 1.03 4.84
CA ARG A 291 2.16 1.45 6.01
C ARG A 291 1.67 2.89 5.90
N HIS A 292 2.53 3.80 5.47
CA HIS A 292 2.16 5.21 5.33
C HIS A 292 1.07 5.42 4.28
N ARG A 293 1.18 4.78 3.10
CA ARG A 293 0.13 4.80 2.08
C ARG A 293 -1.22 4.31 2.61
N LEU A 294 -1.21 3.20 3.36
CA LEU A 294 -2.42 2.65 3.97
C LEU A 294 -3.01 3.58 5.05
N ARG A 295 -2.16 4.33 5.78
CA ARG A 295 -2.61 5.38 6.71
C ARG A 295 -3.22 6.57 5.98
N GLU A 296 -2.57 7.09 4.93
CA GLU A 296 -3.09 8.16 4.07
C GLU A 296 -4.48 7.78 3.53
N ALA A 297 -4.65 6.52 3.14
CA ALA A 297 -5.92 5.96 2.68
C ALA A 297 -6.94 5.64 3.79
N LYS A 298 -6.59 5.84 5.06
CA LYS A 298 -7.42 5.56 6.25
C LYS A 298 -7.81 4.08 6.43
N VAL A 299 -7.09 3.17 5.78
CA VAL A 299 -7.33 1.72 5.89
C VAL A 299 -6.30 1.01 6.76
N TRP A 300 -5.19 1.66 7.13
CA TRP A 300 -4.31 1.11 8.17
C TRP A 300 -4.94 1.23 9.55
N ILE A 301 -4.78 0.19 10.38
CA ILE A 301 -5.33 0.14 11.74
C ILE A 301 -4.22 0.29 12.76
N ASP A 302 -4.15 1.46 13.40
CA ASP A 302 -3.29 1.72 14.54
C ASP A 302 -4.02 1.54 15.88
N PRO A 303 -3.29 1.43 17.00
CA PRO A 303 -3.89 1.50 18.32
C PRO A 303 -4.62 2.83 18.58
N PRO A 304 -5.66 2.88 19.45
CA PRO A 304 -6.39 4.11 19.78
C PRO A 304 -5.50 5.31 20.17
N ALA A 305 -4.41 5.07 20.89
CA ALA A 305 -3.45 6.11 21.26
C ALA A 305 -2.83 6.85 20.05
N TYR A 306 -2.75 6.21 18.88
CA TYR A 306 -2.28 6.87 17.66
C TYR A 306 -3.20 8.02 17.23
N TYR A 307 -4.51 7.83 17.40
CA TYR A 307 -5.58 8.74 17.00
C TYR A 307 -5.89 9.82 18.04
N ASN A 308 -5.37 9.69 19.27
CA ASN A 308 -5.51 10.68 20.34
C ASN A 308 -4.14 11.23 20.81
N PRO A 309 -3.38 11.92 19.94
CA PRO A 309 -2.13 12.54 20.33
C PRO A 309 -2.34 13.68 21.34
N SER A 310 -1.29 14.01 22.10
CA SER A 310 -1.31 15.10 23.09
C SER A 310 -1.48 16.47 22.44
N GLY A 311 -0.79 16.72 21.33
CA GLY A 311 -0.86 17.95 20.56
C GLY A 311 -0.46 17.74 19.11
N LEU A 312 -1.21 18.37 18.21
CA LEU A 312 -1.05 18.35 16.77
C LEU A 312 -0.74 19.77 16.28
N LEU A 313 0.02 19.85 15.20
CA LEU A 313 0.25 21.07 14.45
C LEU A 313 -0.21 20.85 13.01
N VAL A 314 -1.01 21.79 12.51
CA VAL A 314 -1.45 21.87 11.11
C VAL A 314 -1.15 23.26 10.57
N TYR A 315 -1.09 23.37 9.25
CA TYR A 315 -1.02 24.64 8.55
C TYR A 315 -1.63 24.49 7.16
N PRO A 316 -2.21 25.57 6.59
CA PRO A 316 -2.64 25.57 5.21
C PRO A 316 -1.40 25.68 4.29
N PRO A 317 -1.14 24.71 3.39
CA PRO A 317 -0.02 24.81 2.46
C PRO A 317 -0.30 25.90 1.42
N ASP A 318 0.70 26.70 1.09
CA ASP A 318 0.67 27.64 -0.04
C ASP A 318 1.25 26.97 -1.28
N VAL A 319 0.41 26.63 -2.26
CA VAL A 319 0.86 26.04 -3.53
C VAL A 319 0.28 26.83 -4.70
N PRO A 320 1.05 27.79 -5.25
CA PRO A 320 0.59 28.62 -6.36
C PRO A 320 0.09 27.78 -7.54
N ARG A 321 -1.07 28.17 -8.10
CA ARG A 321 -1.67 27.48 -9.25
C ARG A 321 -0.71 27.39 -10.45
N SER A 322 0.14 28.40 -10.64
CA SER A 322 1.16 28.44 -11.70
C SER A 322 2.27 27.40 -11.53
N LEU A 323 2.52 26.88 -10.33
CA LEU A 323 3.44 25.76 -10.11
C LEU A 323 2.79 24.41 -10.42
N ILE A 324 1.47 24.28 -10.23
CA ILE A 324 0.71 23.07 -10.55
C ILE A 324 0.42 23.00 -12.05
N TYR A 325 0.03 24.12 -12.63
CA TYR A 325 -0.35 24.28 -14.04
C TYR A 325 0.51 25.38 -14.70
N PRO A 326 1.81 25.14 -14.91
CA PRO A 326 2.67 26.11 -15.58
C PRO A 326 2.25 26.33 -17.03
N ALA A 327 2.44 27.55 -17.53
CA ALA A 327 2.27 27.87 -18.95
C ALA A 327 3.20 26.98 -19.80
N GLY A 328 2.66 26.39 -20.87
CA GLY A 328 3.38 25.41 -21.70
C GLY A 328 3.40 23.99 -21.14
N GLY A 329 2.72 23.72 -20.02
CA GLY A 329 2.59 22.39 -19.42
C GLY A 329 3.73 22.02 -18.47
N MET A 330 3.50 20.96 -17.69
CA MET A 330 4.48 20.49 -16.71
C MET A 330 5.78 20.03 -17.40
N THR A 331 6.92 20.40 -16.81
CA THR A 331 8.26 19.98 -17.22
C THR A 331 8.97 19.34 -16.03
N THR A 332 10.05 18.59 -16.27
CA THR A 332 10.88 18.06 -15.17
C THR A 332 11.36 19.16 -14.21
N LYS A 333 11.79 20.31 -14.74
CA LYS A 333 12.21 21.46 -13.91
C LYS A 333 11.04 22.03 -13.09
N GLY A 334 9.87 22.14 -13.71
CA GLY A 334 8.62 22.56 -13.04
C GLY A 334 8.24 21.62 -11.90
N HIS A 335 8.28 20.30 -12.14
CA HIS A 335 8.01 19.28 -11.13
C HIS A 335 8.96 19.40 -9.92
N ILE A 336 10.26 19.53 -10.18
CA ILE A 336 11.28 19.70 -9.13
C ILE A 336 11.04 20.98 -8.34
N ALA A 337 10.69 22.08 -9.01
CA ALA A 337 10.39 23.36 -8.36
C ALA A 337 9.14 23.26 -7.47
N LEU A 338 8.07 22.61 -7.96
CA LEU A 338 6.83 22.36 -7.22
C LEU A 338 7.08 21.57 -5.94
N ILE A 339 7.86 20.50 -5.99
CA ILE A 339 8.20 19.70 -4.79
C ILE A 339 9.05 20.50 -3.82
N LYS A 340 10.08 21.21 -4.30
CA LYS A 340 10.96 22.03 -3.44
C LYS A 340 10.20 23.14 -2.72
N HIS A 341 9.21 23.75 -3.39
CA HIS A 341 8.35 24.79 -2.80
C HIS A 341 7.58 24.26 -1.58
N GLN A 342 6.97 23.09 -1.71
CA GLN A 342 6.20 22.45 -0.64
C GLN A 342 7.11 21.91 0.49
N LEU A 343 8.26 21.31 0.15
CA LEU A 343 9.24 20.85 1.14
C LEU A 343 9.80 21.99 2.01
N LYS A 344 9.96 23.19 1.45
CA LYS A 344 10.36 24.38 2.23
C LYS A 344 9.38 24.64 3.37
N GLN A 345 8.07 24.49 3.13
CA GLN A 345 7.03 24.70 4.13
C GLN A 345 7.00 23.57 5.15
N ILE A 346 7.09 22.31 4.71
CA ILE A 346 7.16 21.13 5.59
C ILE A 346 8.34 21.25 6.56
N LYS A 347 9.50 21.73 6.08
CA LYS A 347 10.67 21.99 6.92
C LYS A 347 10.36 22.99 8.05
N GLN A 348 9.70 24.10 7.74
CA GLN A 348 9.34 25.11 8.74
C GLN A 348 8.31 24.56 9.73
N ALA A 349 7.32 23.80 9.24
CA ALA A 349 6.28 23.17 10.05
C ALA A 349 6.87 22.15 11.03
N LEU A 350 7.79 21.31 10.55
CA LEU A 350 8.43 20.29 11.37
C LEU A 350 9.31 20.89 12.46
N ALA A 351 10.02 21.98 12.14
CA ALA A 351 10.80 22.73 13.12
C ALA A 351 9.90 23.30 14.22
N LEU A 352 8.79 23.94 13.84
CA LEU A 352 7.84 24.50 14.79
C LEU A 352 7.19 23.42 15.65
N ALA A 353 6.71 22.33 15.03
CA ALA A 353 6.08 21.22 15.72
C ALA A 353 7.02 20.61 16.76
N ARG A 354 8.29 20.36 16.39
CA ARG A 354 9.31 19.81 17.31
C ARG A 354 9.48 20.69 18.55
N TYR A 355 9.66 21.99 18.39
CA TYR A 355 9.96 22.87 19.53
C TYR A 355 8.73 23.34 20.31
N LEU A 356 7.52 23.02 19.83
CA LEU A 356 6.27 23.14 20.58
C LEU A 356 5.82 21.81 21.20
N ASP A 357 6.61 20.72 21.09
CA ASP A 357 6.25 19.37 21.50
C ASP A 357 4.93 18.85 20.88
N ARG A 358 4.73 19.16 19.60
CA ARG A 358 3.56 18.76 18.81
C ARG A 358 3.93 17.76 17.72
N THR A 359 2.98 16.91 17.39
CA THR A 359 3.05 16.02 16.23
C THR A 359 2.61 16.80 14.99
N LEU A 360 3.46 16.85 13.96
CA LEU A 360 3.09 17.50 12.69
C LEU A 360 2.14 16.60 11.91
N ILE A 361 0.99 17.13 11.50
CA ILE A 361 0.23 16.53 10.41
C ILE A 361 0.85 17.04 9.11
N LEU A 362 1.38 16.13 8.30
CA LEU A 362 1.94 16.46 7.00
C LEU A 362 0.84 17.05 6.12
N PRO A 363 1.09 18.14 5.37
CA PRO A 363 0.09 18.68 4.46
C PRO A 363 -0.14 17.71 3.28
N PRO A 364 -1.28 17.79 2.59
CA PRO A 364 -1.40 17.19 1.27
C PRO A 364 -0.37 17.83 0.33
N VAL A 365 0.39 17.00 -0.40
CA VAL A 365 1.40 17.45 -1.37
C VAL A 365 0.92 17.18 -2.78
N VAL A 366 1.24 18.07 -3.72
CA VAL A 366 0.97 17.89 -5.14
C VAL A 366 2.25 17.53 -5.89
N CYS A 367 2.21 16.46 -6.68
CA CYS A 367 3.31 16.07 -7.58
C CYS A 367 2.92 16.34 -9.04
N GLY A 368 3.85 16.95 -9.79
CA GLY A 368 3.64 17.19 -11.21
C GLY A 368 3.75 15.95 -12.09
N TYR A 369 4.50 14.94 -11.65
CA TYR A 369 4.86 13.70 -12.37
C TYR A 369 4.84 12.51 -11.41
N ASP A 370 4.66 11.31 -11.94
CA ASP A 370 4.81 10.03 -11.23
C ASP A 370 6.26 9.79 -10.80
N LYS A 371 6.47 8.94 -9.79
CA LYS A 371 7.77 8.32 -9.53
C LYS A 371 7.80 6.92 -10.18
N ALA A 372 8.94 6.56 -10.78
CA ALA A 372 9.23 5.36 -11.54
C ALA A 372 10.69 4.89 -11.36
N TRP A 373 10.99 3.63 -11.71
CA TRP A 373 12.36 3.08 -11.76
C TRP A 373 12.92 3.05 -13.19
N TYR A 374 12.20 3.64 -14.13
CA TYR A 374 12.55 3.78 -15.53
C TYR A 374 11.89 5.06 -16.09
N PRO A 375 12.26 5.51 -17.30
CA PRO A 375 11.79 6.78 -17.82
C PRO A 375 10.28 6.84 -17.97
N LEU A 376 9.69 7.94 -17.50
CA LEU A 376 8.27 8.21 -17.66
C LEU A 376 7.90 8.42 -19.14
N ALA A 377 6.61 8.27 -19.45
CA ALA A 377 6.10 8.48 -20.79
C ALA A 377 6.37 9.93 -21.26
N SER A 378 6.44 10.10 -22.58
CA SER A 378 6.63 11.38 -23.28
C SER A 378 5.38 11.71 -24.13
N GLY A 379 5.36 12.86 -24.81
CA GLY A 379 4.23 13.24 -25.67
C GLY A 379 2.93 13.49 -24.88
N ARG A 380 1.81 12.90 -25.31
CA ARG A 380 0.49 13.14 -24.69
C ARG A 380 0.34 12.56 -23.29
N ALA A 381 1.09 11.51 -22.96
CA ALA A 381 1.13 10.88 -21.63
C ALA A 381 2.39 11.32 -20.85
N ARG A 382 2.89 12.54 -21.10
CA ARG A 382 4.13 13.01 -20.48
C ARG A 382 4.06 12.97 -18.96
N GLY A 383 5.05 12.34 -18.33
CA GLY A 383 5.24 12.40 -16.88
C GLY A 383 4.43 11.40 -16.05
N VAL A 384 3.70 10.49 -16.69
CA VAL A 384 3.10 9.32 -16.03
C VAL A 384 3.89 8.06 -16.33
N PHE A 385 3.69 7.02 -15.52
CA PHE A 385 4.15 5.67 -15.81
C PHE A 385 3.61 5.22 -17.18
N PRO A 386 4.42 4.59 -18.05
CA PRO A 386 3.91 4.05 -19.31
C PRO A 386 2.75 3.06 -19.12
N GLY A 387 1.68 3.25 -19.89
CA GLY A 387 0.41 2.52 -19.75
C GLY A 387 -0.62 3.20 -18.84
N THR A 388 -0.21 4.18 -18.04
CA THR A 388 -1.13 5.01 -17.25
C THR A 388 -1.81 6.07 -18.10
N HIS A 389 -3.03 6.45 -17.71
CA HIS A 389 -3.74 7.57 -18.29
C HIS A 389 -3.09 8.93 -18.00
N ALA A 390 -3.00 9.81 -18.99
CA ALA A 390 -2.39 11.13 -18.86
C ALA A 390 -3.08 12.05 -17.83
N TRP A 391 -4.39 11.85 -17.60
CA TRP A 391 -5.16 12.61 -16.60
C TRP A 391 -4.76 12.29 -15.15
N ALA A 392 -3.92 11.26 -14.92
CA ALA A 392 -3.43 10.92 -13.58
C ALA A 392 -2.54 12.02 -12.98
N VAL A 393 -1.92 12.87 -13.81
CA VAL A 393 -1.17 14.05 -13.38
C VAL A 393 -1.98 15.35 -13.59
N PRO A 394 -1.84 16.35 -12.69
CA PRO A 394 -1.05 16.31 -11.46
C PRO A 394 -1.66 15.37 -10.40
N ILE A 395 -0.79 14.77 -9.61
CA ILE A 395 -1.17 13.88 -8.51
C ILE A 395 -1.47 14.76 -7.30
N PHE A 396 -2.76 14.97 -7.03
CA PHE A 396 -3.22 15.58 -5.79
C PHE A 396 -3.09 14.57 -4.66
N ASN A 397 -2.64 14.98 -3.47
CA ASN A 397 -2.34 14.05 -2.36
C ASN A 397 -1.29 13.00 -2.76
N CYS A 398 -0.21 13.47 -3.38
CA CYS A 398 0.94 12.66 -3.76
C CYS A 398 1.46 11.85 -2.56
N PRO A 399 1.57 10.51 -2.69
CA PRO A 399 2.04 9.65 -1.61
C PRO A 399 3.40 10.11 -1.09
N LEU A 400 3.61 10.12 0.24
CA LEU A 400 4.85 10.60 0.84
C LEU A 400 6.12 10.01 0.19
N ASP A 401 6.08 8.72 -0.15
CA ASP A 401 7.19 7.98 -0.75
C ASP A 401 7.56 8.40 -2.18
N HIS A 402 6.78 9.28 -2.81
CA HIS A 402 7.12 9.92 -4.08
C HIS A 402 8.18 11.01 -3.95
N PHE A 403 8.31 11.63 -2.77
CA PHE A 403 9.20 12.78 -2.59
C PHE A 403 10.07 12.73 -1.32
N LEU A 404 9.70 11.94 -0.30
CA LEU A 404 10.53 11.67 0.89
C LEU A 404 10.50 10.18 1.22
N GLU A 405 11.61 9.63 1.68
CA GLU A 405 11.66 8.26 2.20
C GLU A 405 10.99 8.21 3.59
N PRO A 406 9.85 7.52 3.77
CA PRO A 406 9.13 7.52 5.05
C PRO A 406 9.96 7.02 6.23
N ALA A 407 10.88 6.08 6.00
CA ALA A 407 11.79 5.59 7.04
C ALA A 407 12.81 6.65 7.51
N SER A 408 13.09 7.67 6.68
CA SER A 408 14.09 8.70 6.98
C SER A 408 13.57 9.77 7.93
N LEU A 409 12.27 10.07 7.94
CA LEU A 409 11.68 11.20 8.67
C LEU A 409 11.97 11.19 10.16
N ARG A 410 11.99 10.00 10.79
CA ARG A 410 12.33 9.79 12.22
C ARG A 410 11.72 10.85 13.18
N ALA A 411 10.49 11.28 12.90
CA ALA A 411 9.77 12.32 13.63
C ALA A 411 8.34 11.87 13.96
N PRO A 412 7.73 12.41 15.03
CA PRO A 412 6.31 12.23 15.29
C PRO A 412 5.51 13.00 14.23
N VAL A 413 5.10 12.31 13.17
CA VAL A 413 4.24 12.84 12.13
C VAL A 413 2.93 12.05 12.02
N ARG A 414 1.94 12.68 11.41
CA ARG A 414 0.70 12.05 10.91
C ARG A 414 0.51 12.35 9.43
N GLU A 415 -0.15 11.44 8.75
CA GLU A 415 -0.61 11.60 7.37
C GLU A 415 -1.60 12.75 7.21
N TYR A 416 -1.67 13.32 6.01
CA TYR A 416 -2.57 14.45 5.70
C TYR A 416 -4.05 14.15 5.97
N SER A 417 -4.45 12.89 5.91
CA SER A 417 -5.84 12.47 6.09
C SER A 417 -6.23 12.24 7.55
N PHE A 418 -5.31 12.41 8.51
CA PHE A 418 -5.50 12.06 9.92
C PHE A 418 -6.75 12.68 10.57
N LEU A 419 -6.96 13.99 10.40
CA LEU A 419 -8.14 14.66 10.99
C LEU A 419 -9.47 14.25 10.33
N SER A 420 -9.42 13.75 9.10
CA SER A 420 -10.58 13.20 8.39
C SER A 420 -10.78 11.70 8.64
N ASN A 421 -9.93 11.09 9.47
CA ASN A 421 -10.03 9.69 9.80
C ASN A 421 -11.17 9.49 10.82
N PRO A 422 -12.17 8.63 10.54
CA PRO A 422 -13.30 8.42 11.45
C PRO A 422 -12.88 7.87 12.82
N ARG A 423 -11.67 7.31 12.94
CA ARG A 423 -11.12 6.82 14.21
C ARG A 423 -10.46 7.93 15.04
N THR A 424 -10.30 9.14 14.49
CA THR A 424 -9.83 10.32 15.22
C THR A 424 -10.97 10.83 16.10
N PRO A 425 -10.82 10.83 17.44
CA PRO A 425 -11.91 11.20 18.35
C PRO A 425 -12.37 12.65 18.16
N ALA A 426 -13.67 12.88 18.41
CA ALA A 426 -14.25 14.23 18.40
C ALA A 426 -13.53 15.19 19.36
N SER A 427 -13.02 14.69 20.50
CA SER A 427 -12.23 15.49 21.46
C SER A 427 -10.91 16.03 20.88
N VAL A 428 -10.40 15.42 19.82
CA VAL A 428 -9.24 15.94 19.06
C VAL A 428 -9.71 16.93 18.01
N THR A 429 -10.70 16.55 17.18
CA THR A 429 -11.13 17.36 16.03
C THR A 429 -11.90 18.63 16.42
N SER A 430 -12.50 18.70 17.61
CA SER A 430 -13.19 19.90 18.12
C SER A 430 -12.25 20.87 18.88
N SER A 431 -11.09 20.40 19.35
CA SER A 431 -10.13 21.23 20.09
C SER A 431 -9.12 21.87 19.14
N VAL A 432 -9.57 22.92 18.45
CA VAL A 432 -8.79 23.66 17.44
C VAL A 432 -8.55 25.10 17.88
N ALA A 433 -7.31 25.58 17.77
CA ALA A 433 -7.00 27.01 17.86
C ALA A 433 -6.17 27.45 16.66
N SER A 434 -6.44 28.65 16.16
CA SER A 434 -5.69 29.26 15.05
C SER A 434 -4.78 30.37 15.55
N VAL A 435 -3.59 30.48 14.95
CA VAL A 435 -2.61 31.53 15.27
C VAL A 435 -1.87 32.01 14.03
N GLU A 436 -1.69 33.33 13.94
CA GLU A 436 -0.75 33.97 13.03
C GLU A 436 0.54 34.29 13.79
N LEU A 437 1.67 33.80 13.28
CA LEU A 437 2.97 34.07 13.87
C LEU A 437 3.47 35.45 13.46
N GLY A 438 3.83 36.24 14.46
CA GLY A 438 4.33 37.60 14.36
C GLY A 438 5.64 37.78 15.15
N ALA A 439 6.25 38.96 15.07
CA ALA A 439 7.54 39.24 15.74
C ALA A 439 7.50 39.12 17.26
N GLN A 440 6.32 39.35 17.86
CA GLN A 440 6.05 39.25 19.30
C GLN A 440 5.99 37.81 19.84
N HIS A 441 5.87 36.81 18.97
CA HIS A 441 5.67 35.43 19.40
C HIS A 441 7.00 34.75 19.73
N THR A 442 7.06 34.11 20.89
CA THR A 442 8.15 33.22 21.29
C THR A 442 7.63 31.79 21.41
N LEU A 443 8.50 30.79 21.24
CA LEU A 443 8.13 29.38 21.40
C LEU A 443 7.58 29.08 22.80
N ALA A 444 8.16 29.68 23.83
CA ALA A 444 7.72 29.50 25.22
C ALA A 444 6.29 30.02 25.44
N ALA A 445 5.99 31.23 24.95
CA ALA A 445 4.66 31.82 25.04
C ALA A 445 3.61 31.01 24.27
N LEU A 446 3.96 30.55 23.05
CA LEU A 446 3.08 29.68 22.25
C LEU A 446 2.81 28.34 22.95
N LYS A 447 3.85 27.72 23.50
CA LYS A 447 3.73 26.43 24.20
C LYS A 447 2.84 26.54 25.43
N LEU A 448 3.02 27.60 26.23
CA LEU A 448 2.19 27.85 27.41
C LEU A 448 0.74 28.16 27.02
N LYS A 449 0.53 29.08 26.08
CA LYS A 449 -0.81 29.53 25.66
C LYS A 449 -1.66 28.40 25.10
N TYR A 450 -1.06 27.48 24.35
CA TYR A 450 -1.78 26.41 23.66
C TYR A 450 -1.58 25.03 24.31
N ALA A 451 -1.12 24.95 25.57
CA ALA A 451 -0.80 23.67 26.21
C ALA A 451 -1.96 22.66 26.23
N SER A 452 -3.20 23.14 26.37
CA SER A 452 -4.42 22.31 26.38
C SER A 452 -5.06 22.12 24.99
N THR A 453 -4.59 22.83 23.95
CA THR A 453 -5.14 22.76 22.60
C THR A 453 -4.64 21.52 21.86
N LYS A 454 -5.56 20.65 21.43
CA LYS A 454 -5.22 19.45 20.66
C LYS A 454 -4.71 19.76 19.27
N VAL A 455 -5.34 20.66 18.53
CA VAL A 455 -4.94 21.03 17.16
C VAL A 455 -4.59 22.51 17.10
N LEU A 456 -3.31 22.81 16.89
CA LEU A 456 -2.85 24.18 16.64
C LEU A 456 -2.71 24.40 15.13
N ASN A 457 -3.52 25.29 14.58
CA ASN A 457 -3.47 25.71 13.19
C ASN A 457 -2.66 26.99 13.04
N VAL A 458 -1.53 26.93 12.32
CA VAL A 458 -0.67 28.09 12.07
C VAL A 458 -0.99 28.64 10.69
N THR A 459 -1.82 29.68 10.63
CA THR A 459 -2.48 30.11 9.38
C THR A 459 -1.55 30.80 8.40
N ASN A 460 -0.44 31.39 8.86
CA ASN A 460 0.54 32.09 8.03
C ASN A 460 1.90 31.37 7.93
N LEU A 461 1.96 30.07 8.25
CA LEU A 461 3.22 29.33 8.28
C LEU A 461 4.06 29.43 6.98
N PRO A 462 3.49 29.37 5.76
CA PRO A 462 4.28 29.43 4.52
C PRO A 462 5.14 30.70 4.39
N SER A 463 4.70 31.80 4.99
CA SER A 463 5.39 33.10 5.04
C SER A 463 6.39 33.26 6.20
N VAL A 464 6.53 32.26 7.08
CA VAL A 464 7.35 32.35 8.30
C VAL A 464 8.64 31.52 8.17
N ASP A 465 9.78 32.16 8.39
CA ASP A 465 11.06 31.44 8.54
C ASP A 465 11.29 31.06 10.02
N VAL A 466 10.72 29.94 10.44
CA VAL A 466 10.78 29.45 11.83
C VAL A 466 12.23 29.26 12.28
N LEU A 467 13.08 28.68 11.43
CA LEU A 467 14.49 28.43 11.78
C LEU A 467 15.28 29.71 12.05
N ALA A 468 14.96 30.79 11.33
CA ALA A 468 15.67 32.07 11.46
C ALA A 468 15.05 32.99 12.52
N ARG A 469 13.71 32.97 12.67
CA ARG A 469 12.97 33.93 13.48
C ARG A 469 12.58 33.43 14.87
N LEU A 470 12.26 32.14 15.01
CA LEU A 470 11.70 31.58 16.26
C LEU A 470 12.68 30.68 17.00
N LEU A 471 13.59 30.00 16.29
CA LEU A 471 14.58 29.15 16.92
C LEU A 471 15.82 29.94 17.31
N THR A 472 16.41 29.59 18.45
CA THR A 472 17.78 30.02 18.80
C THR A 472 18.81 29.35 17.87
N LYS A 473 20.01 29.93 17.73
CA LYS A 473 21.08 29.32 16.92
C LYS A 473 21.38 27.86 17.31
N PRO A 474 21.47 27.48 18.61
CA PRO A 474 21.62 26.08 19.02
C PRO A 474 20.46 25.18 18.55
N GLN A 475 19.21 25.62 18.73
CA GLN A 475 18.02 24.87 18.29
C GLN A 475 18.03 24.67 16.77
N ALA A 476 18.31 25.72 16.00
CA ALA A 476 18.40 25.61 14.54
C ALA A 476 19.55 24.68 14.10
N LYS A 477 20.69 24.67 14.80
CA LYS A 477 21.80 23.74 14.53
C LYS A 477 21.41 22.29 14.85
N GLU A 478 20.76 22.06 15.99
CA GLU A 478 20.26 20.75 16.39
C GLU A 478 19.23 20.21 15.40
N PHE A 479 18.25 21.03 15.01
CA PHE A 479 17.25 20.66 13.99
C PHE A 479 17.92 20.25 12.67
N ARG A 480 18.91 21.01 12.20
CA ARG A 480 19.68 20.67 11.00
C ARG A 480 20.44 19.35 11.14
N ARG A 481 21.01 19.07 12.32
CA ARG A 481 21.70 17.80 12.60
C ARG A 481 20.74 16.62 12.54
N LEU A 482 19.55 16.76 13.12
CA LEU A 482 18.57 15.66 13.21
C LEU A 482 17.91 15.34 11.87
N PHE A 483 17.56 16.36 11.10
CA PHE A 483 16.80 16.20 9.85
C PHE A 483 17.62 16.44 8.59
N GLY A 484 18.94 16.63 8.72
CA GLY A 484 19.86 16.88 7.60
C GLY A 484 19.91 15.74 6.57
N ASN A 485 19.64 14.52 7.02
CA ASN A 485 19.62 13.31 6.18
C ASN A 485 18.20 12.88 5.78
N VAL A 486 17.17 13.65 6.15
CA VAL A 486 15.81 13.38 5.69
C VAL A 486 15.70 13.79 4.24
N GLY A 487 15.37 12.83 3.39
CA GLY A 487 15.27 13.05 1.97
C GLY A 487 14.59 11.90 1.26
N GLY A 488 14.44 12.06 -0.04
CA GLY A 488 13.91 11.06 -0.95
C GLY A 488 14.50 11.29 -2.33
N SER A 489 14.35 10.30 -3.20
CA SER A 489 14.65 10.45 -4.62
C SER A 489 13.36 10.41 -5.43
N TRP A 490 13.40 11.10 -6.55
CA TRP A 490 12.46 10.98 -7.63
C TRP A 490 13.21 10.60 -8.88
N CYS A 491 12.79 9.51 -9.49
CA CYS A 491 13.21 9.06 -10.80
C CYS A 491 11.92 8.60 -11.50
N CYS A 492 11.80 8.57 -12.83
CA CYS A 492 12.80 9.06 -13.79
C CYS A 492 12.14 9.96 -14.83
N ALA A 493 12.76 11.09 -15.15
CA ALA A 493 12.23 12.06 -16.11
C ALA A 493 11.89 11.44 -17.49
N PRO A 494 10.89 12.00 -18.21
CA PRO A 494 10.59 11.58 -19.58
C PRO A 494 11.81 11.60 -20.49
N ASN A 495 11.90 10.65 -21.44
CA ASN A 495 12.99 10.60 -22.43
C ASN A 495 13.18 11.93 -23.17
N GLN A 496 12.07 12.56 -23.58
CA GLN A 496 12.07 13.84 -24.27
C GLN A 496 12.66 14.97 -23.43
N ASP A 497 12.34 15.02 -22.13
CA ASP A 497 12.91 16.01 -21.20
C ASP A 497 14.43 15.82 -21.09
N ARG A 498 14.88 14.56 -20.99
CA ARG A 498 16.30 14.21 -20.90
C ARG A 498 17.08 14.62 -22.16
N SER A 499 16.51 14.40 -23.35
CA SER A 499 17.12 14.86 -24.60
C SER A 499 17.19 16.38 -24.73
N GLN A 500 16.36 17.11 -23.98
CA GLN A 500 16.38 18.57 -23.89
C GLN A 500 17.28 19.10 -22.75
N GLY A 501 18.15 18.25 -22.18
CA GLY A 501 19.09 18.63 -21.13
C GLY A 501 18.49 18.75 -19.73
N MET A 502 17.26 18.27 -19.51
CA MET A 502 16.66 18.24 -18.17
C MET A 502 17.26 17.11 -17.31
N PRO A 503 17.29 17.27 -15.97
CA PRO A 503 17.77 16.22 -15.06
C PRO A 503 17.02 14.89 -15.27
N SER A 504 17.72 13.77 -15.24
CA SER A 504 17.11 12.43 -15.34
C SER A 504 16.37 12.00 -14.07
N ALA A 505 16.78 12.54 -12.93
CA ALA A 505 16.24 12.27 -11.60
C ALA A 505 16.50 13.49 -10.71
N ALA A 506 15.88 13.51 -9.53
CA ALA A 506 16.13 14.51 -8.51
C ALA A 506 16.27 13.87 -7.14
N TYR A 507 17.17 14.39 -6.32
CA TYR A 507 17.20 14.10 -4.88
C TYR A 507 16.60 15.28 -4.12
N PHE A 508 15.63 14.97 -3.28
CA PHE A 508 14.97 15.93 -2.43
C PHE A 508 15.50 15.79 -1.01
N ARG A 509 15.89 16.92 -0.40
CA ARG A 509 16.23 16.99 1.02
C ARG A 509 15.27 17.91 1.71
N LEU A 510 14.85 17.54 2.92
CA LEU A 510 14.09 18.44 3.78
C LEU A 510 14.96 19.63 4.20
N ILE A 511 16.27 19.40 4.36
CA ILE A 511 17.25 20.43 4.69
C ILE A 511 18.33 20.44 3.61
N ASN A 512 18.39 21.55 2.85
CA ASN A 512 19.52 21.80 1.97
C ASN A 512 20.71 22.24 2.82
N ASN A 513 21.77 21.43 2.86
CA ASN A 513 23.08 21.86 3.34
C ASN A 513 23.72 22.80 2.30
N GLN A 514 23.15 23.98 2.08
CA GLN A 514 23.90 25.06 1.44
C GLN A 514 24.80 25.68 2.51
N GLY A 515 25.94 25.02 2.73
CA GLY A 515 26.93 25.42 3.74
C GLY A 515 28.19 24.56 3.76
N GLY A 516 28.48 23.81 2.69
CA GLY A 516 29.69 23.00 2.57
C GLY A 516 30.09 22.93 1.10
N ARG A 517 31.20 23.61 0.79
CA ARG A 517 32.00 23.66 -0.44
C ARG A 517 31.53 22.79 -1.61
N GLY A 518 31.34 23.43 -2.76
CA GLY A 518 31.42 22.74 -4.04
C GLY A 518 32.74 21.98 -4.13
N LEU A 519 32.65 20.74 -4.57
CA LEU A 519 33.77 20.02 -5.15
C LEU A 519 33.40 19.85 -6.63
N GLY A 520 34.25 20.41 -7.47
CA GLY A 520 34.16 20.36 -8.92
C GLY A 520 34.50 19.00 -9.49
#